data_AF-A0A238U954-F1
#
_entry.id   AF-A0A238U954-F1
#
_cell.length_a   1.000
_cell.length_b   1.000
_cell.length_c   1.000
_cell.angle_alpha   90.00
_cell.angle_beta   90.00
_cell.angle_gamma   90.00
#
_symmetry.space_group_name_H-M   'P 1'
#
loop_
_entity.id
_entity.type
_entity.pdbx_description
1 polymer ?
#
loop_
_entity_poly.entity_id
_entity_poly.type
_entity_poly.pdbx_seq_one_letter_code
_entity_poly.pdbx_strand_id
1 'polypeptide(L)'
;MGKFYCFNNLTHIKQPTRSSWCWASSLEKMIKGFKSNSTIGVEDYEIVSHYNSYLNVNSSKLDCRIESSECHCDNLELKDDHLVKIFNEAGFKAEEIDKAIINNYDKIVETLNTNQSPIILKTIDNNAHMELIIGYGELDNFKYLLISDPNNLSDTNYICIKEYISTTKIDKVWTTKVKGYDNNLNQKNIEKDFLLYKNIKYLNEFITKNELQLDKLELNNLKNPWNYLKIKDTSLINKINNKDDVLSFLSHQLYKEERTSQFNCPDINRCLRNISVIGKPNIAHDRYGCNYLKKNQCIFREYGTIVKTKKVNGNLLVKPISYPANYKISNNWVNYHIFKENLENNNPKLSSFKLQ
;
A
#
# COMPACT_ATOMS: atom_id res chain seq x y z
N MET A 1 5.74 -7.80 22.41
CA MET A 1 5.81 -8.36 21.04
C MET A 1 4.40 -8.40 20.49
N GLY A 2 4.15 -7.75 19.34
CA GLY A 2 2.81 -7.61 18.78
C GLY A 2 2.17 -8.95 18.39
N LYS A 3 0.84 -8.96 18.22
CA LYS A 3 0.06 -10.13 17.82
C LYS A 3 -0.39 -9.95 16.37
N PHE A 4 0.12 -10.77 15.46
CA PHE A 4 -0.17 -10.70 14.02
C PHE A 4 -0.72 -12.02 13.50
N TYR A 5 -1.75 -11.94 12.66
CA TYR A 5 -2.47 -13.07 12.10
C TYR A 5 -2.78 -12.86 10.62
N CYS A 6 -2.66 -13.91 9.81
CA CYS A 6 -3.02 -13.86 8.40
C CYS A 6 -3.40 -15.24 7.85
N PHE A 7 -3.92 -15.25 6.62
CA PHE A 7 -4.08 -16.47 5.85
C PHE A 7 -2.73 -16.87 5.23
N ASN A 8 -2.00 -17.77 5.88
CA ASN A 8 -0.64 -18.17 5.48
C ASN A 8 -0.57 -18.80 4.08
N ASN A 9 -1.66 -19.43 3.62
CA ASN A 9 -1.72 -20.09 2.32
C ASN A 9 -1.98 -19.14 1.14
N LEU A 10 -2.26 -17.86 1.39
CA LEU A 10 -2.52 -16.87 0.35
C LEU A 10 -1.21 -16.23 -0.15
N THR A 11 -0.55 -16.87 -1.11
CA THR A 11 0.66 -16.35 -1.78
C THR A 11 0.34 -15.15 -2.68
N HIS A 12 1.32 -14.28 -2.94
CA HIS A 12 1.10 -13.14 -3.85
C HIS A 12 0.91 -13.60 -5.29
N ILE A 13 -0.04 -12.95 -5.98
CA ILE A 13 -0.34 -13.14 -7.39
C ILE A 13 -0.45 -11.75 -7.98
N LYS A 14 0.46 -11.46 -8.90
CA LYS A 14 0.57 -10.16 -9.55
C LYS A 14 -0.38 -10.14 -10.74
N GLN A 15 -1.12 -9.04 -10.91
CA GLN A 15 -1.91 -8.89 -12.12
C GLN A 15 -1.03 -8.69 -13.37
N PRO A 16 -1.48 -9.14 -14.56
CA PRO A 16 -0.79 -8.85 -15.80
C PRO A 16 -0.61 -7.34 -16.01
N THR A 17 0.55 -6.95 -16.55
CA THR A 17 0.84 -5.53 -16.77
C THR A 17 -0.14 -4.91 -17.76
N ARG A 18 -0.61 -3.70 -17.48
CA ARG A 18 -1.59 -2.96 -18.31
C ARG A 18 -2.95 -3.65 -18.48
N SER A 19 -3.32 -4.58 -17.59
CA SER A 19 -4.65 -5.18 -17.54
C SER A 19 -5.54 -4.54 -16.47
N SER A 20 -6.85 -4.76 -16.58
CA SER A 20 -7.86 -4.41 -15.57
C SER A 20 -8.29 -5.65 -14.75
N TRP A 21 -7.40 -6.62 -14.62
CA TRP A 21 -7.69 -7.96 -14.06
C TRP A 21 -7.34 -8.10 -12.57
N CYS A 22 -7.22 -7.00 -11.83
CA CYS A 22 -7.00 -7.01 -10.37
C CYS A 22 -7.94 -7.95 -9.63
N TRP A 23 -9.20 -8.02 -10.08
CA TRP A 23 -10.23 -8.86 -9.53
C TRP A 23 -9.97 -10.36 -9.78
N ALA A 24 -9.47 -10.72 -10.97
CA ALA A 24 -9.19 -12.10 -11.34
C ALA A 24 -7.94 -12.62 -10.63
N SER A 25 -6.87 -11.82 -10.55
CA SER A 25 -5.66 -12.20 -9.80
C SER A 25 -5.93 -12.29 -8.28
N SER A 26 -6.81 -11.43 -7.75
CA SER A 26 -7.28 -11.55 -6.36
C SER A 26 -8.07 -12.84 -6.14
N LEU A 27 -8.92 -13.22 -7.11
CA LEU A 27 -9.72 -14.45 -7.04
C LEU A 27 -8.87 -15.71 -7.21
N GLU A 28 -7.93 -15.74 -8.16
CA GLU A 28 -6.92 -16.81 -8.32
C GLU A 28 -6.18 -17.04 -7.00
N LYS A 29 -5.76 -15.96 -6.33
CA LYS A 29 -5.07 -16.04 -5.03
C LYS A 29 -5.93 -16.75 -3.99
N MET A 30 -7.21 -16.43 -3.94
CA MET A 30 -8.15 -17.09 -3.03
C MET A 30 -8.37 -18.55 -3.43
N ILE A 31 -8.58 -18.86 -4.72
CA ILE A 31 -8.81 -20.23 -5.21
C ILE A 31 -7.61 -21.12 -4.87
N LYS A 32 -6.40 -20.69 -5.23
CA LYS A 32 -5.16 -21.46 -4.99
C LYS A 32 -4.90 -21.65 -3.50
N GLY A 33 -4.98 -20.58 -2.71
CA GLY A 33 -4.61 -20.66 -1.30
C GLY A 33 -5.63 -21.38 -0.42
N PHE A 34 -6.92 -21.36 -0.77
CA PHE A 34 -7.95 -22.14 -0.06
C PHE A 34 -8.27 -23.48 -0.70
N LYS A 35 -7.65 -23.79 -1.85
CA LYS A 35 -7.96 -24.96 -2.66
C LYS A 35 -9.47 -25.06 -2.91
N SER A 36 -10.07 -23.95 -3.34
CA SER A 36 -11.52 -23.89 -3.52
C SER A 36 -11.95 -24.83 -4.66
N ASN A 37 -13.20 -25.29 -4.58
CA ASN A 37 -13.83 -26.08 -5.65
C ASN A 37 -14.32 -25.17 -6.78
N SER A 38 -13.41 -24.36 -7.34
CA SER A 38 -13.72 -23.45 -8.45
C SER A 38 -14.20 -24.22 -9.68
N THR A 39 -15.26 -23.73 -10.30
CA THR A 39 -15.80 -24.28 -11.56
C THR A 39 -15.39 -23.47 -12.79
N ILE A 40 -14.69 -22.36 -12.59
CA ILE A 40 -14.37 -21.36 -13.62
C ILE A 40 -12.88 -21.32 -13.97
N GLY A 41 -12.13 -22.35 -13.55
CA GLY A 41 -10.68 -22.40 -13.61
C GLY A 41 -10.01 -21.92 -12.32
N VAL A 42 -8.70 -21.97 -12.31
CA VAL A 42 -7.87 -21.61 -11.15
C VAL A 42 -7.08 -20.35 -11.42
N GLU A 43 -6.60 -20.17 -12.65
CA GLU A 43 -5.71 -19.07 -13.05
C GLU A 43 -6.50 -17.84 -13.53
N ASP A 44 -5.94 -16.64 -13.41
CA ASP A 44 -6.60 -15.38 -13.75
C ASP A 44 -7.16 -15.33 -15.18
N TYR A 45 -6.43 -15.78 -16.20
CA TYR A 45 -6.91 -15.80 -17.58
C TYR A 45 -8.09 -16.77 -17.79
N GLU A 46 -8.16 -17.88 -17.05
CA GLU A 46 -9.28 -18.84 -17.11
C GLU A 46 -10.53 -18.17 -16.54
N ILE A 47 -10.36 -17.52 -15.39
CA ILE A 47 -11.41 -16.75 -14.71
C ILE A 47 -11.93 -15.63 -15.60
N VAL A 48 -11.04 -14.87 -16.26
CA VAL A 48 -11.42 -13.79 -17.18
C VAL A 48 -12.09 -14.35 -18.43
N SER A 49 -11.58 -15.45 -18.99
CA SER A 49 -12.17 -16.11 -20.16
C SER A 49 -13.58 -16.63 -19.88
N HIS A 50 -13.78 -17.21 -18.70
CA HIS A 50 -15.10 -17.60 -18.23
C HIS A 50 -16.04 -16.39 -18.10
N TYR A 51 -15.57 -15.30 -17.49
CA TYR A 51 -16.36 -14.07 -17.35
C TYR A 51 -16.70 -13.43 -18.70
N ASN A 52 -15.75 -13.40 -19.64
CA ASN A 52 -15.99 -12.93 -21.00
C ASN A 52 -17.06 -13.77 -21.72
N SER A 53 -17.01 -15.09 -21.56
CA SER A 53 -18.02 -16.01 -22.08
C SER A 53 -19.39 -15.75 -21.46
N TYR A 54 -19.44 -15.50 -20.15
CA TYR A 54 -20.67 -15.12 -19.45
C TYR A 54 -21.28 -13.82 -19.99
N LEU A 55 -20.45 -12.85 -20.38
CA LEU A 55 -20.92 -11.61 -21.00
C LEU A 55 -21.34 -11.78 -22.47
N ASN A 56 -21.14 -12.96 -23.08
CA ASN A 56 -21.34 -13.23 -24.51
C ASN A 56 -20.57 -12.24 -25.41
N VAL A 57 -19.38 -11.81 -24.98
CA VAL A 57 -18.54 -10.91 -25.76
C VAL A 57 -17.50 -11.74 -26.51
N ASN A 58 -17.48 -11.69 -27.84
CA ASN A 58 -16.41 -12.31 -28.62
C ASN A 58 -15.15 -11.43 -28.57
N SER A 59 -14.35 -11.61 -27.52
CA SER A 59 -13.02 -11.03 -27.38
C SER A 59 -11.98 -12.06 -27.89
N SER A 60 -11.25 -11.72 -28.95
CA SER A 60 -10.21 -12.57 -29.54
C SER A 60 -8.84 -12.41 -28.86
N LYS A 61 -8.73 -11.65 -27.76
CA LYS A 61 -7.45 -11.26 -27.12
C LYS A 61 -7.44 -11.46 -25.61
N LEU A 62 -7.67 -12.70 -25.17
CA LEU A 62 -7.59 -13.09 -23.75
C LEU A 62 -6.31 -13.84 -23.38
N ASP A 63 -5.41 -14.09 -24.33
CA ASP A 63 -4.16 -14.81 -24.06
C ASP A 63 -3.02 -13.84 -23.75
N CYS A 64 -2.87 -13.51 -22.46
CA CYS A 64 -1.94 -12.50 -21.97
C CYS A 64 -0.68 -13.04 -21.30
N ARG A 65 -0.30 -14.28 -21.58
CA ARG A 65 0.79 -14.96 -20.89
C ARG A 65 2.19 -14.55 -21.34
N ILE A 66 2.32 -13.79 -22.43
CA ILE A 66 3.62 -13.40 -22.96
C ILE A 66 4.00 -12.04 -22.40
N GLU A 67 5.07 -11.98 -21.59
CA GLU A 67 5.76 -10.74 -21.20
C GLU A 67 6.43 -10.04 -22.40
N SER A 68 5.81 -10.06 -23.58
CA SER A 68 6.23 -9.24 -24.70
C SER A 68 5.68 -7.84 -24.49
N SER A 69 6.44 -6.84 -24.91
CA SER A 69 6.06 -5.42 -24.89
C SER A 69 4.78 -5.09 -25.69
N GLU A 70 4.22 -6.07 -26.41
CA GLU A 70 3.09 -5.95 -27.34
C GLU A 70 1.83 -6.70 -26.86
N CYS A 71 1.88 -7.34 -25.70
CA CYS A 71 0.71 -8.03 -25.17
C CYS A 71 -0.36 -7.02 -24.73
N HIS A 72 -1.41 -6.89 -25.55
CA HIS A 72 -2.58 -6.07 -25.27
C HIS A 72 -3.67 -6.96 -24.67
N CYS A 73 -3.72 -7.03 -23.34
CA CYS A 73 -4.86 -7.64 -22.66
C CYS A 73 -6.09 -6.78 -22.86
N ASP A 74 -7.17 -7.40 -23.33
CA ASP A 74 -8.45 -6.73 -23.31
C ASP A 74 -8.80 -6.37 -21.86
N ASN A 75 -9.08 -5.09 -21.63
CA ASN A 75 -9.50 -4.59 -20.33
C ASN A 75 -10.92 -5.05 -20.05
N LEU A 76 -11.03 -6.20 -19.40
CA LEU A 76 -12.31 -6.73 -18.94
C LEU A 76 -12.48 -6.47 -17.45
N GLU A 77 -13.25 -5.42 -17.15
CA GLU A 77 -13.60 -5.04 -15.79
C GLU A 77 -14.76 -5.90 -15.26
N LEU A 78 -14.62 -6.40 -14.03
CA LEU A 78 -15.72 -7.05 -13.33
C LEU A 78 -16.72 -5.99 -12.84
N LYS A 79 -17.98 -6.12 -13.28
CA LYS A 79 -19.05 -5.26 -12.79
C LYS A 79 -19.45 -5.67 -11.38
N ASP A 80 -19.83 -4.71 -10.55
CA ASP A 80 -20.15 -4.94 -9.13
C ASP A 80 -21.27 -5.97 -8.95
N ASP A 81 -22.32 -5.91 -9.76
CA ASP A 81 -23.47 -6.81 -9.74
C ASP A 81 -23.12 -8.24 -10.20
N HIS A 82 -21.99 -8.41 -10.90
CA HIS A 82 -21.49 -9.71 -11.32
C HIS A 82 -20.54 -10.34 -10.28
N LEU A 83 -19.98 -9.56 -9.35
CA LEU A 83 -18.97 -10.03 -8.39
C LEU A 83 -19.47 -11.22 -7.59
N VAL A 84 -20.67 -11.10 -7.01
CA VAL A 84 -21.26 -12.16 -6.18
C VAL A 84 -21.40 -13.45 -6.99
N LYS A 85 -21.81 -13.37 -8.26
CA LYS A 85 -21.97 -14.54 -9.13
C LYS A 85 -20.62 -15.20 -9.42
N ILE A 86 -19.64 -14.42 -9.89
CA ILE A 86 -18.33 -14.96 -10.29
C ILE A 86 -17.58 -15.55 -9.09
N PHE A 87 -17.59 -14.89 -7.94
CA PHE A 87 -17.01 -15.44 -6.71
C PHE A 87 -17.74 -16.71 -6.25
N ASN A 88 -19.07 -16.78 -6.41
CA ASN A 88 -19.84 -17.97 -6.14
C ASN A 88 -19.42 -19.17 -7.01
N GLU A 89 -19.18 -18.97 -8.30
CA GLU A 89 -18.75 -20.02 -9.23
C GLU A 89 -17.29 -20.44 -8.98
N ALA A 90 -16.47 -19.54 -8.44
CA ALA A 90 -15.11 -19.81 -7.96
C ALA A 90 -15.05 -20.51 -6.59
N GLY A 91 -16.20 -20.84 -5.99
CA GLY A 91 -16.27 -21.56 -4.72
C GLY A 91 -16.32 -20.68 -3.46
N PHE A 92 -16.70 -19.41 -3.57
CA PHE A 92 -16.83 -18.49 -2.43
C PHE A 92 -18.24 -17.90 -2.33
N LYS A 93 -18.87 -17.96 -1.16
CA LYS A 93 -20.03 -17.12 -0.85
C LYS A 93 -19.52 -15.70 -0.66
N ALA A 94 -20.05 -14.73 -1.42
CA ALA A 94 -19.71 -13.32 -1.29
C ALA A 94 -20.96 -12.50 -0.98
N GLU A 95 -20.85 -11.52 -0.09
CA GLU A 95 -21.94 -10.64 0.32
C GLU A 95 -21.42 -9.20 0.43
N GLU A 96 -22.11 -8.27 -0.24
CA GLU A 96 -21.81 -6.84 -0.12
C GLU A 96 -22.24 -6.36 1.27
N ILE A 97 -21.36 -5.63 1.94
CA ILE A 97 -21.62 -5.08 3.28
C ILE A 97 -21.33 -3.58 3.31
N ASP A 98 -21.81 -2.91 4.35
CA ASP A 98 -21.53 -1.49 4.56
C ASP A 98 -20.03 -1.25 4.71
N LYS A 99 -19.47 -0.40 3.83
CA LYS A 99 -18.07 0.01 3.86
C LYS A 99 -17.64 0.71 5.14
N ALA A 100 -18.58 1.18 5.96
CA ALA A 100 -18.30 1.69 7.30
C ALA A 100 -17.59 0.67 8.19
N ILE A 101 -17.65 -0.64 7.87
CA ILE A 101 -16.86 -1.68 8.55
C ILE A 101 -15.36 -1.37 8.56
N ILE A 102 -14.84 -0.72 7.50
CA ILE A 102 -13.41 -0.42 7.36
C ILE A 102 -12.92 0.55 8.43
N ASN A 103 -13.83 1.35 9.01
CA ASN A 103 -13.52 2.24 10.13
C ASN A 103 -13.49 1.54 11.49
N ASN A 104 -13.83 0.25 11.56
CA ASN A 104 -13.92 -0.51 12.80
C ASN A 104 -13.03 -1.75 12.74
N TYR A 105 -11.83 -1.63 13.29
CA TYR A 105 -10.85 -2.72 13.36
C TYR A 105 -11.41 -3.99 14.00
N ASP A 106 -12.18 -3.87 15.08
CA ASP A 106 -12.65 -5.04 15.83
C ASP A 106 -13.67 -5.82 14.99
N LYS A 107 -14.52 -5.13 14.23
CA LYS A 107 -15.43 -5.77 13.25
C LYS A 107 -14.69 -6.43 12.09
N ILE A 108 -13.61 -5.84 11.60
CA ILE A 108 -12.75 -6.47 10.57
C ILE A 108 -12.17 -7.77 11.11
N VAL A 109 -11.61 -7.73 12.33
CA VAL A 109 -11.04 -8.90 13.01
C VAL A 109 -12.11 -9.97 13.22
N GLU A 110 -13.28 -9.60 13.71
CA GLU A 110 -14.42 -10.51 13.89
C GLU A 110 -14.83 -11.15 12.56
N THR A 111 -14.96 -10.36 11.50
CA THR A 111 -15.35 -10.85 10.17
C THR A 111 -14.34 -11.86 9.63
N LEU A 112 -13.04 -11.55 9.70
CA LEU A 112 -11.98 -12.46 9.23
C LEU A 112 -11.95 -13.77 10.03
N ASN A 113 -12.15 -13.71 11.35
CA ASN A 113 -12.20 -14.90 12.21
C ASN A 113 -13.49 -15.72 12.03
N THR A 114 -14.63 -15.08 11.83
CA THR A 114 -15.90 -15.78 11.62
C THR A 114 -15.94 -16.43 10.25
N ASN A 115 -15.45 -15.73 9.24
CA ASN A 115 -15.56 -16.19 7.86
C ASN A 115 -14.41 -17.08 7.40
N GLN A 116 -13.27 -17.02 8.11
CA GLN A 116 -12.04 -17.76 7.74
C GLN A 116 -11.65 -17.52 6.27
N SER A 117 -11.92 -16.32 5.74
CA SER A 117 -11.71 -15.93 4.35
C SER A 117 -11.52 -14.39 4.25
N PRO A 118 -10.84 -13.87 3.21
CA PRO A 118 -10.57 -12.43 3.04
C PRO A 118 -11.81 -11.55 2.92
N ILE A 119 -11.61 -10.27 3.23
CA ILE A 119 -12.56 -9.20 2.87
C ILE A 119 -12.08 -8.56 1.58
N ILE A 120 -12.98 -8.42 0.60
CA ILE A 120 -12.70 -7.78 -0.68
C ILE A 120 -12.99 -6.29 -0.55
N LEU A 121 -12.09 -5.46 -1.05
CA LEU A 121 -12.23 -4.02 -1.12
C LEU A 121 -12.19 -3.58 -2.59
N LYS A 122 -13.12 -2.72 -2.97
CA LYS A 122 -13.01 -1.94 -4.20
C LYS A 122 -12.59 -0.51 -3.85
N THR A 123 -11.44 -0.09 -4.36
CA THR A 123 -10.87 1.26 -4.15
C THR A 123 -11.06 2.11 -5.41
N ILE A 124 -11.09 3.45 -5.27
CA ILE A 124 -11.22 4.40 -6.40
C ILE A 124 -10.15 5.49 -6.33
N ASP A 125 -8.89 5.08 -6.36
CA ASP A 125 -7.76 6.01 -6.43
C ASP A 125 -7.26 6.09 -7.88
N ASN A 126 -7.88 7.01 -8.64
CA ASN A 126 -7.73 7.28 -10.09
C ASN A 126 -8.40 6.27 -11.02
N ASN A 127 -8.44 4.97 -10.69
CA ASN A 127 -9.23 3.93 -11.37
C ASN A 127 -9.83 2.97 -10.32
N ALA A 128 -10.87 2.24 -10.68
CA ALA A 128 -11.40 1.18 -9.82
C ALA A 128 -10.37 0.04 -9.69
N HIS A 129 -10.09 -0.39 -8.46
CA HIS A 129 -9.12 -1.44 -8.18
C HIS A 129 -9.60 -2.37 -7.07
N MET A 130 -9.24 -3.65 -7.13
CA MET A 130 -9.60 -4.65 -6.14
C MET A 130 -8.40 -5.01 -5.25
N GLU A 131 -8.60 -4.92 -3.94
CA GLU A 131 -7.64 -5.31 -2.91
C GLU A 131 -8.29 -6.31 -1.95
N LEU A 132 -7.47 -7.07 -1.22
CA LEU A 132 -7.94 -7.99 -0.19
C LEU A 132 -7.37 -7.63 1.17
N ILE A 133 -8.20 -7.60 2.21
CA ILE A 133 -7.73 -7.71 3.60
C ILE A 133 -7.56 -9.19 3.90
N ILE A 134 -6.31 -9.62 4.09
CA ILE A 134 -5.94 -11.03 4.27
C ILE A 134 -5.35 -11.35 5.66
N GLY A 135 -5.40 -10.38 6.56
CA GLY A 135 -4.84 -10.51 7.90
C GLY A 135 -4.92 -9.20 8.69
N TYR A 136 -4.51 -9.28 9.94
CA TYR A 136 -4.54 -8.16 10.88
C TYR A 136 -3.46 -8.33 11.95
N GLY A 137 -3.13 -7.25 12.65
CA GLY A 137 -2.33 -7.36 13.86
C GLY A 137 -2.29 -6.10 14.69
N GLU A 138 -1.68 -6.21 15.85
CA GLU A 138 -1.55 -5.12 16.81
C GLU A 138 -0.15 -5.10 17.41
N LEU A 139 0.43 -3.91 17.48
CA LEU A 139 1.71 -3.64 18.13
C LEU A 139 1.66 -2.26 18.78
N ASP A 140 2.02 -2.19 20.06
CA ASP A 140 2.16 -0.93 20.82
C ASP A 140 0.97 0.03 20.68
N ASN A 141 -0.25 -0.52 20.81
CA ASN A 141 -1.55 0.16 20.65
C ASN A 141 -1.88 0.64 19.22
N PHE A 142 -1.08 0.26 18.22
CA PHE A 142 -1.38 0.50 16.82
C PHE A 142 -1.97 -0.75 16.18
N LYS A 143 -3.04 -0.54 15.40
CA LYS A 143 -3.84 -1.56 14.72
C LYS A 143 -3.47 -1.60 13.23
N TYR A 144 -3.21 -2.79 12.71
CA TYR A 144 -2.69 -3.03 11.37
C TYR A 144 -3.58 -3.97 10.57
N LEU A 145 -3.71 -3.71 9.28
CA LEU A 145 -4.36 -4.59 8.31
C LEU A 145 -3.30 -5.13 7.34
N LEU A 146 -3.33 -6.43 7.05
CA LEU A 146 -2.52 -7.02 6.00
C LEU A 146 -3.28 -6.91 4.68
N ILE A 147 -2.81 -6.03 3.79
CA ILE A 147 -3.44 -5.77 2.50
C ILE A 147 -2.69 -6.54 1.40
N SER A 148 -3.44 -7.28 0.59
CA SER A 148 -2.98 -7.86 -0.67
C SER A 148 -3.44 -6.99 -1.82
N ASP A 149 -2.49 -6.43 -2.55
CA ASP A 149 -2.73 -5.63 -3.74
C ASP A 149 -2.04 -6.29 -4.95
N PRO A 150 -2.80 -6.75 -5.96
CA PRO A 150 -2.26 -7.34 -7.19
C PRO A 150 -1.36 -6.43 -8.03
N ASN A 151 -1.43 -5.10 -7.86
CA ASN A 151 -0.61 -4.14 -8.59
C ASN A 151 0.81 -4.00 -8.03
N ASN A 152 1.01 -4.34 -6.76
CA ASN A 152 2.31 -4.16 -6.11
C ASN A 152 3.32 -5.20 -6.60
N LEU A 153 4.56 -4.75 -6.80
CA LEU A 153 5.69 -5.61 -7.21
C LEU A 153 6.19 -6.53 -6.10
N SER A 154 5.71 -6.34 -4.87
CA SER A 154 6.12 -7.10 -3.69
C SER A 154 4.90 -7.61 -2.95
N ASP A 155 5.14 -8.59 -2.08
CA ASP A 155 4.13 -9.25 -1.24
C ASP A 155 3.25 -8.28 -0.44
N THR A 156 2.21 -8.88 0.15
CA THR A 156 1.22 -8.23 1.02
C THR A 156 1.85 -7.48 2.18
N ASN A 157 1.34 -6.28 2.49
CA ASN A 157 1.93 -5.38 3.49
C ASN A 157 0.99 -5.15 4.68
N TYR A 158 1.53 -5.13 5.90
CA TYR A 158 0.80 -4.59 7.04
C TYR A 158 0.81 -3.06 6.97
N ILE A 159 -0.38 -2.45 6.96
CA ILE A 159 -0.59 -1.00 6.91
C ILE A 159 -1.37 -0.60 8.17
N CYS A 160 -0.98 0.52 8.79
CA CYS A 160 -1.71 1.06 9.92
C CYS A 160 -3.13 1.43 9.48
N ILE A 161 -4.15 0.96 10.21
CA ILE A 161 -5.55 1.16 9.80
C ILE A 161 -5.90 2.65 9.67
N LYS A 162 -5.36 3.50 10.54
CA LYS A 162 -5.56 4.95 10.49
C LYS A 162 -4.97 5.57 9.22
N GLU A 163 -3.79 5.11 8.82
CA GLU A 163 -3.13 5.54 7.58
C GLU A 163 -3.97 5.09 6.38
N TYR A 164 -4.31 3.79 6.32
CA TYR A 164 -5.08 3.21 5.22
C TYR A 164 -6.41 3.93 4.98
N ILE A 165 -7.20 4.18 6.03
CA ILE A 165 -8.47 4.92 5.94
C ILE A 165 -8.25 6.36 5.44
N SER A 166 -7.15 6.99 5.83
CA SER A 166 -6.87 8.39 5.47
C SER A 166 -6.39 8.56 4.03
N THR A 167 -5.78 7.52 3.44
CA THR A 167 -5.14 7.58 2.12
C THR A 167 -5.92 6.87 1.04
N THR A 168 -6.74 5.88 1.39
CA THR A 168 -7.39 4.99 0.42
C THR A 168 -8.89 5.27 0.35
N LYS A 169 -9.40 5.54 -0.85
CA LYS A 169 -10.83 5.76 -1.05
C LYS A 169 -11.57 4.44 -1.32
N ILE A 170 -12.31 3.94 -0.33
CA ILE A 170 -13.13 2.73 -0.46
C ILE A 170 -14.51 3.04 -1.07
N ASP A 171 -14.83 2.35 -2.18
CA ASP A 171 -16.14 2.38 -2.82
C ASP A 171 -17.10 1.39 -2.18
N LYS A 172 -16.70 0.12 -2.19
CA LYS A 172 -17.51 -1.04 -1.82
C LYS A 172 -16.67 -2.10 -1.12
N VAL A 173 -17.34 -2.92 -0.33
CA VAL A 173 -16.74 -3.97 0.48
C VAL A 173 -17.60 -5.23 0.39
N TRP A 174 -16.95 -6.37 0.24
CA TRP A 174 -17.62 -7.67 0.30
C TRP A 174 -16.92 -8.56 1.33
N THR A 175 -17.72 -9.26 2.12
CA THR A 175 -17.21 -10.37 2.92
C THR A 175 -17.27 -11.64 2.07
N THR A 176 -16.36 -12.57 2.32
CA THR A 176 -16.35 -13.86 1.64
C THR A 176 -16.35 -15.01 2.63
N LYS A 177 -16.82 -16.19 2.23
CA LYS A 177 -16.68 -17.47 2.93
C LYS A 177 -16.42 -18.58 1.90
N VAL A 178 -15.54 -19.53 2.22
CA VAL A 178 -15.30 -20.68 1.32
C VAL A 178 -16.54 -21.59 1.32
N LYS A 179 -17.05 -21.96 0.13
CA LYS A 179 -18.19 -22.88 0.01
C LYS A 179 -17.80 -24.28 0.48
N GLY A 180 -18.73 -24.95 1.17
CA GLY A 180 -18.52 -26.31 1.68
C GLY A 180 -17.71 -26.39 2.97
N TYR A 181 -17.14 -25.28 3.45
CA TYR A 181 -16.44 -25.24 4.75
C TYR A 181 -17.40 -25.22 5.95
N ASP A 182 -18.68 -24.86 5.73
CA ASP A 182 -19.71 -24.85 6.78
C ASP A 182 -19.86 -26.21 7.49
N ASN A 183 -19.41 -27.32 6.88
CA ASN A 183 -19.49 -28.67 7.44
C ASN A 183 -18.20 -29.14 8.15
N ASN A 184 -17.11 -28.38 8.10
CA ASN A 184 -15.84 -28.68 8.79
C ASN A 184 -15.57 -27.63 9.87
N LEU A 185 -16.28 -27.75 11.00
CA LEU A 185 -16.26 -26.85 12.18
C LEU A 185 -14.86 -26.53 12.76
N ASN A 186 -13.80 -27.22 12.33
CA ASN A 186 -12.45 -27.11 12.90
C ASN A 186 -11.39 -26.54 11.94
N GLN A 187 -11.74 -26.16 10.70
CA GLN A 187 -10.73 -25.68 9.76
C GLN A 187 -10.50 -24.17 9.92
N LYS A 188 -9.43 -23.82 10.66
CA LYS A 188 -8.99 -22.45 10.87
C LYS A 188 -7.96 -22.07 9.81
N ASN A 189 -8.32 -21.17 8.91
CA ASN A 189 -7.43 -20.65 7.87
C ASN A 189 -6.59 -19.47 8.35
N ILE A 190 -7.09 -18.68 9.29
CA ILE A 190 -6.36 -17.54 9.85
C ILE A 190 -5.52 -18.00 11.04
N GLU A 191 -4.22 -17.78 10.95
CA GLU A 191 -3.25 -18.27 11.93
C GLU A 191 -2.26 -17.17 12.29
N LYS A 192 -1.45 -17.41 13.33
CA LYS A 192 -0.35 -16.48 13.64
C LYS A 192 0.58 -16.38 12.44
N ASP A 193 1.03 -15.16 12.15
CA ASP A 193 1.95 -14.89 11.03
C ASP A 193 3.37 -15.35 11.38
N PHE A 194 3.60 -16.66 11.29
CA PHE A 194 4.88 -17.26 11.66
C PHE A 194 6.03 -16.72 10.81
N LEU A 195 5.77 -16.37 9.55
CA LEU A 195 6.79 -15.83 8.66
C LEU A 195 7.26 -14.45 9.14
N LEU A 196 6.33 -13.55 9.49
CA LEU A 196 6.67 -12.26 10.08
C LEU A 196 7.50 -12.43 11.37
N TYR A 197 7.07 -13.32 12.26
CA TYR A 197 7.81 -13.58 13.49
C TYR A 197 9.21 -14.16 13.24
N LYS A 198 9.34 -15.08 12.29
CA LYS A 198 10.63 -15.64 11.88
C LYS A 198 11.55 -14.56 11.30
N ASN A 199 11.03 -13.68 10.44
CA ASN A 199 11.78 -12.56 9.86
C ASN A 199 12.26 -11.59 10.94
N ILE A 200 11.39 -11.19 11.86
CA ILE A 200 11.74 -10.31 12.99
C ILE A 200 12.82 -10.96 13.87
N LYS A 201 12.65 -12.25 14.21
CA LYS A 201 13.61 -12.99 15.03
C LYS A 201 14.99 -13.04 14.35
N TYR A 202 15.02 -13.42 13.08
CA TYR A 202 16.25 -13.50 12.29
C TYR A 202 16.96 -12.14 12.23
N LEU A 203 16.24 -11.06 11.97
CA LEU A 203 16.82 -9.71 11.88
C LEU A 203 17.38 -9.24 13.23
N ASN A 204 16.66 -9.50 14.33
CA ASN A 204 17.14 -9.19 15.67
C ASN A 204 18.41 -9.99 16.02
N GLU A 205 18.45 -11.29 15.70
CA GLU A 205 19.64 -12.13 15.89
C GLU A 205 20.80 -11.64 15.03
N PHE A 206 20.54 -11.26 13.79
CA PHE A 206 21.53 -10.72 12.86
C PHE A 206 22.14 -9.41 13.38
N ILE A 207 21.32 -8.46 13.83
CA ILE A 207 21.76 -7.17 14.40
C ILE A 207 22.62 -7.42 15.65
N THR A 208 22.19 -8.34 16.51
CA THR A 208 22.89 -8.65 17.76
C THR A 208 24.24 -9.32 17.50
N LYS A 209 24.30 -10.26 16.55
CA LYS A 209 25.51 -11.05 16.25
C LYS A 209 26.59 -10.28 15.51
N ASN A 210 26.22 -9.32 14.65
CA ASN A 210 27.18 -8.65 13.77
C ASN A 210 27.73 -7.33 14.31
N GLU A 211 27.45 -6.98 15.59
CA GLU A 211 27.89 -5.75 16.27
C GLU A 211 28.01 -4.57 15.31
N LEU A 212 26.94 -4.33 14.55
CA LEU A 212 27.00 -3.42 13.42
C LEU A 212 27.40 -2.05 13.94
N GLN A 213 28.61 -1.58 13.59
CA GLN A 213 29.07 -0.20 13.77
C GLN A 213 28.29 0.72 12.83
N LEU A 214 26.99 0.78 13.07
CA LEU A 214 26.07 1.71 12.45
C LEU A 214 25.95 2.88 13.40
N ASP A 215 25.69 4.06 12.86
CA ASP A 215 25.39 5.17 13.74
C ASP A 215 24.15 4.85 14.58
N LYS A 216 23.98 5.56 15.71
CA LYS A 216 22.89 5.31 16.65
C LYS A 216 21.51 5.40 15.97
N LEU A 217 21.41 6.18 14.89
CA LEU A 217 20.17 6.47 14.20
C LEU A 217 19.80 5.36 13.21
N GLU A 218 20.77 4.84 12.47
CA GLU A 218 20.66 3.64 11.64
C GLU A 218 20.34 2.40 12.49
N LEU A 219 21.00 2.25 13.64
CA LEU A 219 20.72 1.17 14.58
C LEU A 219 19.32 1.28 15.19
N ASN A 220 18.85 2.49 15.50
CA ASN A 220 17.49 2.72 15.98
C ASN A 220 16.43 2.46 14.89
N ASN A 221 16.72 2.82 13.63
CA ASN A 221 15.85 2.49 12.50
C ASN A 221 15.81 0.98 12.25
N LEU A 222 16.94 0.28 12.38
CA LEU A 222 17.01 -1.17 12.28
C LEU A 222 16.22 -1.84 13.40
N LYS A 223 16.47 -1.47 14.65
CA LYS A 223 15.73 -2.02 15.78
C LYS A 223 14.24 -1.68 15.77
N ASN A 224 13.81 -0.80 14.87
CA ASN A 224 12.43 -0.40 14.74
C ASN A 224 11.59 -1.52 14.10
N PRO A 225 10.68 -2.16 14.85
CA PRO A 225 9.84 -3.23 14.33
C PRO A 225 8.99 -2.80 13.11
N TRP A 226 8.71 -1.48 12.99
CA TRP A 226 7.92 -0.90 11.90
C TRP A 226 8.48 -1.20 10.51
N ASN A 227 9.80 -1.26 10.35
CA ASN A 227 10.44 -1.52 9.06
C ASN A 227 10.23 -2.97 8.59
N TYR A 228 9.85 -3.87 9.50
CA TYR A 228 9.70 -5.29 9.22
C TYR A 228 8.25 -5.72 8.98
N LEU A 229 7.27 -4.95 9.48
CA LEU A 229 5.85 -5.22 9.24
C LEU A 229 5.47 -5.12 7.74
N LYS A 230 6.28 -4.43 6.95
CA LYS A 230 6.05 -4.26 5.50
C LYS A 230 6.75 -5.30 4.63
N ILE A 231 7.41 -6.31 5.22
CA ILE A 231 8.22 -7.27 4.48
C ILE A 231 7.72 -8.69 4.76
N LYS A 232 6.70 -9.13 4.00
CA LYS A 232 6.27 -10.53 3.94
C LYS A 232 6.91 -11.28 2.76
N ASP A 233 8.19 -11.04 2.50
CA ASP A 233 8.95 -11.68 1.41
C ASP A 233 9.79 -12.84 1.97
N THR A 234 9.50 -14.07 1.54
CA THR A 234 10.26 -15.27 1.94
C THR A 234 11.69 -15.29 1.38
N SER A 235 11.94 -14.57 0.29
CA SER A 235 13.28 -14.44 -0.31
C SER A 235 14.22 -13.61 0.55
N LEU A 236 13.71 -12.83 1.51
CA LEU A 236 14.52 -12.06 2.46
C LEU A 236 15.49 -12.96 3.25
N ILE A 237 14.99 -14.06 3.83
CA ILE A 237 15.80 -15.00 4.60
C ILE A 237 16.88 -15.64 3.72
N ASN A 238 16.56 -15.87 2.44
CA ASN A 238 17.47 -16.55 1.51
C ASN A 238 18.48 -15.59 0.85
N LYS A 239 18.20 -14.28 0.83
CA LYS A 239 19.05 -13.24 0.23
C LYS A 239 20.05 -12.65 1.20
N ILE A 240 19.79 -12.73 2.51
CA ILE A 240 20.70 -12.20 3.53
C ILE A 240 21.76 -13.27 3.84
N ASN A 241 22.88 -13.24 3.11
CA ASN A 241 24.03 -14.09 3.40
C ASN A 241 25.14 -13.33 4.14
N ASN A 242 25.16 -12.00 4.05
CA ASN A 242 26.14 -11.15 4.73
C ASN A 242 25.56 -9.77 5.11
N LYS A 243 26.39 -8.94 5.77
CA LYS A 243 26.07 -7.58 6.24
C LYS A 243 25.67 -6.62 5.12
N ASP A 244 26.34 -6.70 3.97
CA ASP A 244 26.12 -5.77 2.86
C ASP A 244 24.79 -6.05 2.17
N ASP A 245 24.35 -7.31 2.13
CA ASP A 245 23.02 -7.70 1.62
C ASP A 245 21.88 -7.10 2.46
N VAL A 246 22.03 -7.07 3.79
CA VAL A 246 21.05 -6.45 4.71
C VAL A 246 20.98 -4.95 4.48
N LEU A 247 22.13 -4.27 4.43
CA LEU A 247 22.19 -2.82 4.26
C LEU A 247 21.70 -2.39 2.88
N SER A 248 22.05 -3.13 1.82
CA SER A 248 21.55 -2.91 0.46
C SER A 248 20.04 -3.13 0.36
N PHE A 249 19.53 -4.21 0.95
CA PHE A 249 18.09 -4.49 0.95
C PHE A 249 17.28 -3.45 1.73
N LEU A 250 17.74 -3.09 2.93
CA LEU A 250 17.06 -2.10 3.78
C LEU A 250 17.16 -0.70 3.22
N SER A 251 18.32 -0.31 2.67
CA SER A 251 18.44 0.96 1.96
C SER A 251 17.48 1.01 0.77
N HIS A 252 17.31 -0.07 0.01
CA HIS A 252 16.36 -0.14 -1.09
C HIS A 252 14.88 -0.08 -0.65
N GLN A 253 14.52 -0.69 0.48
CA GLN A 253 13.17 -0.62 1.05
C GLN A 253 12.86 0.77 1.63
N LEU A 254 13.80 1.36 2.38
CA LEU A 254 13.70 2.75 2.86
C LEU A 254 13.62 3.74 1.67
N TYR A 255 14.35 3.49 0.58
CA TYR A 255 14.27 4.29 -0.66
C TYR A 255 12.91 4.15 -1.40
N LYS A 256 12.25 2.99 -1.30
CA LYS A 256 10.90 2.80 -1.86
C LYS A 256 9.83 3.56 -1.06
N GLU A 257 10.00 3.68 0.25
CA GLU A 257 9.12 4.50 1.11
C GLU A 257 9.23 6.00 0.82
N GLU A 258 10.41 6.48 0.40
CA GLU A 258 10.64 7.87 -0.01
C GLU A 258 9.86 8.28 -1.27
N ARG A 259 9.45 7.31 -2.11
CA ARG A 259 8.60 7.56 -3.28
C ARG A 259 7.10 7.44 -3.02
N THR A 260 6.68 6.72 -1.98
CA THR A 260 5.28 6.33 -1.77
C THR A 260 4.59 7.03 -0.60
N SER A 261 5.32 7.60 0.37
CA SER A 261 4.71 8.42 1.43
C SER A 261 4.55 9.89 1.02
N GLN A 262 3.60 10.17 0.13
CA GLN A 262 3.03 11.51 0.08
C GLN A 262 2.02 11.64 1.24
N PHE A 263 2.23 12.67 2.06
CA PHE A 263 1.30 13.31 3.00
C PHE A 263 1.44 13.03 4.51
N ASN A 264 1.47 14.16 5.22
CA ASN A 264 1.44 14.43 6.66
C ASN A 264 2.52 13.77 7.53
N CYS A 265 3.61 14.51 7.66
CA CYS A 265 4.72 14.18 8.53
C CYS A 265 4.51 14.80 9.94
N PRO A 266 4.39 13.99 11.01
CA PRO A 266 4.22 14.52 12.37
C PRO A 266 5.51 15.12 12.96
N ASP A 267 6.67 14.99 12.29
CA ASP A 267 7.99 15.36 12.84
C ASP A 267 8.82 16.23 11.86
N ILE A 268 9.35 17.35 12.37
CA ILE A 268 10.25 18.28 11.66
C ILE A 268 11.50 17.57 11.12
N ASN A 269 12.03 16.58 11.85
CA ASN A 269 13.23 15.84 11.44
C ASN A 269 12.97 14.95 10.22
N ARG A 270 11.74 14.42 10.08
CA ARG A 270 11.34 13.64 8.90
C ARG A 270 11.02 14.55 7.70
N CYS A 271 10.56 15.79 7.92
CA CYS A 271 10.51 16.81 6.87
C CYS A 271 11.91 17.18 6.34
N LEU A 272 12.89 17.34 7.24
CA LEU A 272 14.28 17.67 6.91
C LEU A 272 14.93 16.59 6.03
N ARG A 273 14.75 15.31 6.36
CA ARG A 273 15.30 14.19 5.57
C ARG A 273 14.71 14.10 4.17
N ASN A 274 13.41 14.37 4.02
CA ASN A 274 12.77 14.40 2.70
C ASN A 274 13.34 15.50 1.78
N ILE A 275 13.87 16.60 2.33
CA ILE A 275 14.48 17.69 1.55
C ILE A 275 15.91 17.32 1.10
N SER A 276 16.66 16.57 1.90
CA SER A 276 18.01 16.10 1.55
C SER A 276 18.02 15.01 0.47
N VAL A 277 16.94 14.21 0.38
CA VAL A 277 16.77 13.10 -0.58
C VAL A 277 16.34 13.58 -1.97
N ILE A 278 15.73 14.76 -2.06
CA ILE A 278 15.52 15.47 -3.33
C ILE A 278 16.90 16.00 -3.77
N GLY A 279 17.71 15.07 -4.31
CA GLY A 279 18.98 15.34 -4.96
C GLY A 279 18.84 16.51 -5.92
N LYS A 280 19.96 17.21 -6.17
CA LYS A 280 20.04 18.44 -6.99
C LYS A 280 18.97 18.41 -8.10
N PRO A 281 17.82 19.09 -7.92
CA PRO A 281 16.81 19.11 -8.96
C PRO A 281 17.45 19.74 -10.18
N ASN A 282 16.99 19.42 -11.39
CA ASN A 282 17.31 20.28 -12.53
C ASN A 282 16.70 21.65 -12.21
N ILE A 283 17.52 22.53 -11.65
CA ILE A 283 17.10 23.83 -11.11
C ILE A 283 16.86 24.74 -12.30
N ALA A 284 15.64 24.73 -12.83
CA ALA A 284 15.12 25.95 -13.44
C ALA A 284 14.80 26.90 -12.28
N HIS A 285 15.72 27.83 -11.99
CA HIS A 285 15.42 28.97 -11.14
C HIS A 285 14.38 29.82 -11.87
N ASP A 286 13.11 29.68 -11.51
CA ASP A 286 12.08 30.58 -11.99
C ASP A 286 12.02 31.81 -11.08
N ARG A 287 11.51 32.94 -11.60
CA ARG A 287 11.43 34.26 -10.92
C ARG A 287 10.70 34.28 -9.55
N TYR A 288 10.20 33.13 -9.07
CA TYR A 288 9.30 32.99 -7.94
C TYR A 288 9.91 32.24 -6.74
N GLY A 289 11.21 32.33 -6.49
CA GLY A 289 11.83 31.97 -5.19
C GLY A 289 11.53 30.56 -4.63
N CYS A 290 11.06 29.62 -5.44
CA CYS A 290 10.69 28.27 -5.07
C CYS A 290 11.25 27.29 -6.12
N ASN A 291 11.68 26.10 -5.70
CA ASN A 291 12.31 25.13 -6.60
C ASN A 291 11.25 24.15 -7.13
N TYR A 292 11.07 24.04 -8.44
CA TYR A 292 10.08 23.12 -9.01
C TYR A 292 10.51 21.66 -8.91
N LEU A 293 9.61 20.80 -8.43
CA LEU A 293 9.84 19.36 -8.28
C LEU A 293 9.29 18.56 -9.48
N LYS A 294 8.10 18.95 -9.96
CA LYS A 294 7.36 18.37 -11.10
C LYS A 294 6.45 19.43 -11.73
N LYS A 295 5.85 19.12 -12.89
CA LYS A 295 4.78 19.94 -13.51
C LYS A 295 3.69 20.16 -12.44
N ASN A 296 3.54 21.41 -11.97
CA ASN A 296 2.58 21.84 -10.95
C ASN A 296 2.97 21.58 -9.47
N GLN A 297 4.25 21.39 -9.13
CA GLN A 297 4.71 21.30 -7.74
C GLN A 297 5.98 22.10 -7.48
N CYS A 298 6.04 22.81 -6.35
CA CYS A 298 7.18 23.61 -5.92
C CYS A 298 7.58 23.33 -4.46
N ILE A 299 8.86 23.52 -4.12
CA ILE A 299 9.38 23.41 -2.76
C ILE A 299 9.98 24.73 -2.26
N PHE A 300 9.63 25.08 -1.02
CA PHE A 300 10.23 26.14 -0.21
C PHE A 300 11.20 25.48 0.77
N ARG A 301 12.46 25.31 0.34
CA ARG A 301 13.47 24.53 1.08
C ARG A 301 13.73 25.08 2.47
N GLU A 302 13.80 26.40 2.62
CA GLU A 302 14.05 27.05 3.92
C GLU A 302 12.96 26.77 4.96
N TYR A 303 11.79 26.31 4.52
CA TYR A 303 10.59 26.12 5.35
C TYR A 303 10.09 24.66 5.33
N GLY A 304 10.83 23.75 4.68
CA GLY A 304 10.41 22.36 4.51
C GLY A 304 9.00 22.17 3.99
N THR A 305 8.57 23.07 3.10
CA THR A 305 7.19 23.15 2.65
C THR A 305 7.10 22.86 1.16
N ILE A 306 6.21 21.94 0.78
CA ILE A 306 5.91 21.57 -0.61
C ILE A 306 4.51 22.06 -0.95
N VAL A 307 4.34 22.64 -2.13
CA VAL A 307 3.07 23.18 -2.63
C VAL A 307 2.73 22.63 -4.01
N LYS A 308 1.43 22.51 -4.28
CA LYS A 308 0.83 22.30 -5.61
C LYS A 308 0.63 23.68 -6.21
N THR A 309 0.89 23.86 -7.49
CA THR A 309 0.73 25.15 -8.18
C THR A 309 -0.29 25.04 -9.31
N LYS A 310 -1.04 26.11 -9.57
CA LYS A 310 -1.88 26.24 -10.77
C LYS A 310 -1.97 27.70 -11.18
N LYS A 311 -2.13 27.96 -12.48
CA LYS A 311 -2.43 29.31 -12.99
C LYS A 311 -3.93 29.45 -13.20
N VAL A 312 -4.53 30.49 -12.63
CA VAL A 312 -5.94 30.84 -12.82
C VAL A 312 -6.01 32.34 -13.08
N ASN A 313 -6.57 32.73 -14.24
CA ASN A 313 -6.72 34.14 -14.64
C ASN A 313 -5.41 34.93 -14.51
N GLY A 314 -4.29 34.36 -14.99
CA GLY A 314 -2.96 34.97 -14.89
C GLY A 314 -2.29 34.89 -13.51
N ASN A 315 -3.04 34.59 -12.45
CA ASN A 315 -2.50 34.49 -11.09
C ASN A 315 -1.96 33.08 -10.78
N LEU A 316 -0.81 33.03 -10.11
CA LEU A 316 -0.28 31.78 -9.57
C LEU A 316 -0.95 31.50 -8.22
N LEU A 317 -1.71 30.41 -8.16
CA LEU A 317 -2.29 29.88 -6.93
C LEU A 317 -1.47 28.70 -6.45
N VAL A 318 -1.32 28.61 -5.13
CA VAL A 318 -0.61 27.52 -4.46
C VAL A 318 -1.51 26.85 -3.43
N LYS A 319 -1.36 25.54 -3.28
CA LYS A 319 -1.99 24.75 -2.22
C LYS A 319 -0.92 23.94 -1.50
N PRO A 320 -0.76 24.10 -0.19
CA PRO A 320 0.18 23.31 0.59
C PRO A 320 -0.12 21.81 0.48
N ILE A 321 0.94 21.04 0.30
CA ILE A 321 0.92 19.57 0.19
C ILE A 321 1.55 18.96 1.44
N SER A 322 2.70 19.49 1.85
CA SER A 322 3.46 19.00 2.98
C SER A 322 4.15 20.18 3.64
N TYR A 323 4.09 20.25 4.97
CA TYR A 323 4.71 21.30 5.77
C TYR A 323 4.76 20.82 7.23
N PRO A 324 5.66 21.39 8.06
CA PRO A 324 5.71 21.09 9.49
C PRO A 324 4.38 21.30 10.21
N ALA A 325 3.99 20.38 11.09
CA ALA A 325 2.68 20.41 11.78
C ALA A 325 2.47 21.66 12.66
N ASN A 326 3.54 22.30 13.11
CA ASN A 326 3.50 23.53 13.91
C ASN A 326 3.37 24.81 13.06
N TYR A 327 3.36 24.71 11.74
CA TYR A 327 3.22 25.87 10.87
C TYR A 327 1.76 26.31 10.75
N LYS A 328 1.54 27.63 10.80
CA LYS A 328 0.20 28.24 10.68
C LYS A 328 -0.19 28.40 9.21
N ILE A 329 -0.34 27.27 8.51
CA ILE A 329 -0.60 27.24 7.07
C ILE A 329 -2.00 26.68 6.79
N SER A 330 -2.77 27.37 5.95
CA SER A 330 -4.07 26.91 5.48
C SER A 330 -3.92 25.84 4.39
N ASN A 331 -4.77 24.81 4.43
CA ASN A 331 -4.88 23.78 3.38
C ASN A 331 -5.66 24.24 2.12
N ASN A 332 -6.01 25.52 2.01
CA ASN A 332 -6.76 26.05 0.88
C ASN A 332 -5.85 26.51 -0.27
N TRP A 333 -6.45 26.73 -1.45
CA TRP A 333 -5.76 27.43 -2.54
C TRP A 333 -5.64 28.92 -2.20
N VAL A 334 -4.42 29.43 -2.20
CA VAL A 334 -4.11 30.83 -1.86
C VAL A 334 -3.24 31.42 -2.98
N ASN A 335 -3.31 32.74 -3.17
CA ASN A 335 -2.38 33.44 -4.06
C ASN A 335 -0.93 33.20 -3.61
N TYR A 336 -0.03 32.95 -4.54
CA TYR A 336 1.38 32.68 -4.27
C TYR A 336 2.02 33.75 -3.36
N HIS A 337 1.77 35.03 -3.61
CA HIS A 337 2.38 36.11 -2.83
C HIS A 337 1.89 36.12 -1.39
N ILE A 338 0.57 35.95 -1.19
CA ILE A 338 -0.05 35.84 0.14
C ILE A 338 0.47 34.60 0.88
N PHE A 339 0.63 33.47 0.17
CA PHE A 339 1.19 32.27 0.76
C PHE A 339 2.63 32.47 1.21
N LYS A 340 3.47 33.06 0.34
CA LYS A 340 4.89 33.32 0.63
C LYS A 340 5.05 34.26 1.82
N GLU A 341 4.31 35.36 1.83
CA GLU A 341 4.33 36.33 2.92
C GLU A 341 3.92 35.68 4.25
N ASN A 342 2.86 34.86 4.25
CA ASN A 342 2.46 34.11 5.43
C ASN A 342 3.52 33.08 5.87
N LEU A 343 4.21 32.45 4.91
CA LEU A 343 5.27 31.50 5.19
C LEU A 343 6.45 32.20 5.88
N GLU A 344 6.87 33.36 5.35
CA GLU A 344 8.01 34.15 5.84
C GLU A 344 7.73 34.84 7.18
N ASN A 345 6.51 35.35 7.39
CA ASN A 345 6.19 36.14 8.58
C ASN A 345 5.76 35.29 9.78
N ASN A 346 5.17 34.12 9.56
CA ASN A 346 4.51 33.35 10.63
C ASN A 346 5.18 32.03 10.99
N ASN A 347 6.21 31.60 10.26
CA ASN A 347 6.81 30.29 10.45
C ASN A 347 8.34 30.38 10.54
N PRO A 348 8.97 29.68 11.50
CA PRO A 348 10.42 29.68 11.64
C PRO A 348 11.07 28.91 10.49
N LYS A 349 12.17 29.41 9.92
CA LYS A 349 12.99 28.67 8.96
C LYS A 349 13.50 27.36 9.58
N LEU A 350 13.76 26.35 8.77
CA LEU A 350 14.36 25.10 9.21
C LEU A 350 15.74 25.29 9.86
N SER A 351 16.53 26.27 9.39
CA SER A 351 17.83 26.62 9.99
C SER A 351 17.73 27.14 11.43
N SER A 352 16.53 27.52 11.89
CA SER A 352 16.27 27.97 13.26
C SER A 352 16.24 26.82 14.27
N PHE A 353 16.06 25.58 13.82
CA PHE A 353 16.00 24.41 14.68
C PHE A 353 17.40 23.83 14.84
N LYS A 354 17.97 23.92 16.05
CA LYS A 354 19.19 23.20 16.39
C LYS A 354 18.88 21.71 16.40
N LEU A 355 19.55 20.93 15.55
CA LEU A 355 19.57 19.47 15.64
C LEU A 355 20.18 19.11 17.01
N GLN A 356 19.37 18.56 17.92
CA GLN A 356 19.84 18.01 19.21
C GLN A 356 20.27 16.56 19.04
#